data_AF-A0A969CG01-F1
#
_entry.id   AF-A0A969CG01-F1
#
_cell.length_a   1.000
_cell.length_b   1.000
_cell.length_c   1.000
_cell.angle_alpha   90.00
_cell.angle_beta   90.00
_cell.angle_gamma   90.00
#
_symmetry.space_group_name_H-M   'P 1'
#
loop_
_entity.id
_entity.type
_entity.pdbx_description
1 polymer ?
#
loop_
_entity_poly.entity_id
_entity_poly.type
_entity_poly.pdbx_seq_one_letter_code
_entity_poly.pdbx_strand_id
1 'polypeptide(L)'
;MTSHPFQCFRHGIQCFCHGRRLRQTLEILAEHPTETIPQLSASASNSQNIYRFWANKRVNPDEILASHRASVLARVNQQAVVLAIQDTTDLDFTSLNSNAPLNWSAIPNALLAVRL
;
A
#
# COMPACT_ATOMS: atom_id res chain seq x y z
N MET A 1 34.75 9.96 -4.07
CA MET A 1 33.84 8.95 -3.48
C MET A 1 33.63 9.30 -2.02
N THR A 2 32.57 10.03 -1.68
CA THR A 2 32.23 10.38 -0.29
C THR A 2 30.80 9.92 -0.02
N SER A 3 30.65 8.69 0.47
CA SER A 3 29.38 8.15 0.94
C SER A 3 28.94 8.93 2.19
N HIS A 4 27.88 9.74 2.05
CA HIS A 4 27.25 10.41 3.17
C HIS A 4 26.43 9.39 3.99
N PRO A 5 26.48 9.40 5.33
CA PRO A 5 25.92 8.35 6.19
C PRO A 5 24.39 8.29 6.24
N PHE A 6 23.67 9.12 5.46
CA PHE A 6 22.20 9.19 5.46
C PHE A 6 21.54 9.16 4.07
N GLN A 7 22.28 8.83 3.01
CA GLN A 7 21.64 8.65 1.71
C GLN A 7 21.02 7.26 1.59
N CYS A 8 19.69 7.22 1.61
CA CYS A 8 18.95 6.00 1.32
C CYS A 8 19.10 5.67 -0.18
N PHE A 9 20.06 4.81 -0.51
CA PHE A 9 20.34 4.37 -1.88
C PHE A 9 19.44 3.21 -2.36
N ARG A 10 18.55 2.67 -1.50
CA ARG A 10 17.55 1.67 -1.92
C ARG A 10 16.32 2.36 -2.48
N HIS A 11 15.80 1.81 -3.59
CA HIS A 11 14.56 2.25 -4.21
C HIS A 11 13.35 1.79 -3.37
N GLY A 12 12.32 2.63 -3.36
CA GLY A 12 11.01 2.36 -2.76
C GLY A 12 10.98 1.97 -1.30
N ILE A 13 10.14 1.01 -0.94
CA ILE A 13 9.86 0.68 0.47
C ILE A 13 10.98 -0.12 1.13
N GLN A 14 11.93 -0.62 0.34
CA GLN A 14 13.14 -1.29 0.84
C GLN A 14 14.11 -0.31 1.51
N CYS A 15 13.92 0.99 1.30
CA CYS A 15 14.60 2.03 2.05
C CYS A 15 14.09 2.07 3.51
N PHE A 16 15.01 2.17 4.48
CA PHE A 16 14.67 2.19 5.91
C PHE A 16 13.66 3.29 6.28
N CYS A 17 13.76 4.49 5.72
CA CYS A 17 12.83 5.57 6.05
C CYS A 17 11.41 5.31 5.51
N HIS A 18 11.28 4.80 4.29
CA HIS A 18 9.98 4.45 3.70
C HIS A 18 9.37 3.22 4.39
N GLY A 19 10.16 2.19 4.69
CA GLY A 19 9.70 1.01 5.42
C GLY A 19 9.23 1.33 6.84
N ARG A 20 9.97 2.19 7.56
CA ARG A 20 9.52 2.70 8.88
C ARG A 20 8.19 3.46 8.75
N ARG A 21 8.07 4.33 7.75
CA ARG A 21 6.84 5.13 7.56
C ARG A 21 5.65 4.27 7.16
N LEU A 22 5.86 3.24 6.33
CA LEU A 22 4.83 2.26 5.98
C LEU A 22 4.29 1.59 7.23
N ARG A 23 5.18 1.09 8.09
CA ARG A 23 4.80 0.43 9.34
C ARG A 23 3.95 1.34 10.23
N GLN A 24 4.41 2.56 10.49
CA GLN A 24 3.65 3.53 11.30
C GLN A 24 2.28 3.84 10.71
N THR A 25 2.21 3.98 9.38
CA THR A 25 0.94 4.25 8.69
C THR A 25 -0.01 3.07 8.85
N LEU A 26 0.47 1.84 8.68
CA LEU A 26 -0.33 0.63 8.85
C LEU A 26 -0.79 0.43 10.31
N GLU A 27 0.05 0.74 11.29
CA GLU A 27 -0.33 0.71 12.72
C GLU A 27 -1.51 1.66 12.99
N ILE A 28 -1.43 2.91 12.50
CA ILE A 28 -2.52 3.90 12.64
C ILE A 28 -3.80 3.43 11.94
N LEU A 29 -3.69 2.89 10.72
CA LEU A 29 -4.86 2.43 9.96
C LEU A 29 -5.50 1.15 10.52
N ALA A 30 -4.73 0.34 11.24
CA ALA A 30 -5.21 -0.91 11.82
C ALA A 30 -6.02 -0.69 13.12
N GLU A 31 -5.86 0.44 13.81
CA GLU A 31 -6.58 0.75 15.07
C GLU A 31 -8.10 0.88 14.84
N HIS A 32 -8.53 1.68 13.86
CA HIS A 32 -9.94 1.83 13.47
C HIS A 32 -10.10 1.84 11.94
N PRO A 33 -10.16 0.67 11.27
CA PRO A 33 -10.07 0.57 9.81
C PRO A 33 -11.24 1.20 9.04
N THR A 34 -12.34 1.53 9.72
CA THR A 34 -13.52 2.18 9.13
C THR A 34 -13.45 3.71 9.17
N GLU A 35 -12.49 4.27 9.90
CA GLU A 35 -12.34 5.71 10.06
C GLU A 35 -11.47 6.31 8.95
N THR A 36 -11.71 7.59 8.66
CA THR A 36 -10.91 8.31 7.68
C THR A 36 -9.51 8.63 8.22
N ILE A 37 -8.53 8.81 7.34
CA ILE A 37 -7.15 9.18 7.73
C ILE A 37 -7.09 10.39 8.68
N PRO A 38 -7.86 11.49 8.46
CA PRO A 38 -7.86 12.63 9.38
C PRO A 38 -8.41 12.31 10.77
N GLN A 39 -9.40 11.41 10.88
CA GLN A 39 -9.98 10.98 12.16
C GLN A 39 -8.98 10.14 12.96
N LEU A 40 -8.29 9.21 12.28
CA LEU A 40 -7.25 8.36 12.88
C LEU A 40 -5.96 9.12 13.23
N SER A 41 -5.64 10.15 12.44
CA SER A 41 -4.41 10.90 12.65
C SER A 41 -4.57 11.84 13.84
N ALA A 42 -3.86 11.56 14.93
CA ALA A 42 -3.83 12.41 16.13
C ALA A 42 -3.49 13.91 15.89
N SER A 43 -2.99 14.28 14.70
CA SER A 43 -2.81 15.67 14.28
C SER A 43 -2.89 15.84 12.76
N ALA A 44 -3.25 17.04 12.31
CA ALA A 44 -3.26 17.41 10.89
C ALA A 44 -1.90 17.20 10.19
N SER A 45 -0.81 17.44 10.91
CA SER A 45 0.54 17.18 10.39
C SER A 45 0.76 15.70 10.07
N ASN A 46 0.21 14.80 10.89
CA ASN A 46 0.34 13.37 10.68
C ASN A 46 -0.55 12.89 9.53
N SER A 47 -1.79 13.39 9.42
CA SER A 47 -2.65 13.08 8.26
C SER A 47 -1.97 13.53 6.96
N GLN A 48 -1.43 14.75 6.93
CA GLN A 48 -0.71 15.25 5.75
C GLN A 48 0.49 14.37 5.39
N ASN A 49 1.23 13.89 6.39
CA ASN A 49 2.36 12.99 6.16
C ASN A 49 1.91 11.60 5.65
N ILE A 50 0.76 11.08 6.08
CA ILE A 50 0.17 9.85 5.54
C ILE A 50 -0.23 10.05 4.08
N TYR A 51 -0.92 11.14 3.74
CA TYR A 51 -1.26 11.45 2.34
C TYR A 51 -0.01 11.60 1.47
N ARG A 52 1.03 12.28 1.96
CA ARG A 52 2.31 12.41 1.25
C ARG A 52 3.01 11.07 1.06
N PHE A 53 2.87 10.14 2.02
CA PHE A 53 3.42 8.80 1.89
C PHE A 53 2.72 8.03 0.76
N TRP A 54 1.39 8.02 0.72
CA TRP A 54 0.63 7.36 -0.35
C TRP A 54 0.81 8.00 -1.72
N ALA A 55 1.02 9.32 -1.78
CA ALA A 55 1.30 10.04 -3.03
C ALA A 55 2.77 9.97 -3.48
N ASN A 56 3.66 9.32 -2.72
CA ASN A 56 5.08 9.27 -3.03
C ASN A 56 5.36 8.28 -4.17
N LYS A 57 5.77 8.79 -5.34
CA LYS A 57 6.10 7.98 -6.53
C LYS A 57 7.21 6.94 -6.31
N ARG A 58 8.02 7.08 -5.26
CA ARG A 58 9.03 6.07 -4.92
C ARG A 58 8.39 4.85 -4.26
N VAL A 59 7.25 5.00 -3.60
CA VAL A 59 6.53 3.90 -2.94
C VAL A 59 5.70 3.17 -4.00
N ASN A 60 6.10 1.95 -4.32
CA ASN A 60 5.40 1.10 -5.29
C ASN A 60 4.47 0.10 -4.57
N PRO A 61 3.17 0.05 -4.89
CA PRO A 61 2.24 -0.96 -4.35
C PRO A 61 2.71 -2.41 -4.52
N ASP A 62 3.35 -2.76 -5.64
CA ASP A 62 3.84 -4.12 -5.89
C ASP A 62 4.93 -4.52 -4.90
N GLU A 63 5.80 -3.56 -4.52
CA GLU A 63 6.82 -3.81 -3.51
C GLU A 63 6.19 -4.05 -2.13
N ILE A 64 5.14 -3.30 -1.79
CA ILE A 64 4.37 -3.50 -0.55
C ILE A 64 3.81 -4.92 -0.51
N LEU A 65 3.12 -5.34 -1.56
CA LEU A 65 2.56 -6.70 -1.66
C LEU A 65 3.66 -7.78 -1.65
N ALA A 66 4.79 -7.56 -2.32
CA ALA A 66 5.91 -8.49 -2.30
C ALA A 66 6.46 -8.69 -0.88
N SER A 67 6.61 -7.62 -0.10
CA SER A 67 7.07 -7.70 1.30
C SER A 67 6.06 -8.44 2.19
N HIS A 68 4.76 -8.24 1.95
CA HIS A 68 3.70 -8.94 2.66
C HIS A 68 3.69 -10.44 2.30
N ARG A 69 3.75 -10.78 1.01
CA ARG A 69 3.82 -12.16 0.50
C ARG A 69 5.02 -12.92 1.08
N ALA A 70 6.20 -12.31 1.10
CA ALA A 70 7.38 -12.92 1.72
C ALA A 70 7.15 -13.24 3.21
N SER A 71 6.48 -12.34 3.94
CA SER A 71 6.12 -12.56 5.35
C SER A 71 5.08 -13.67 5.53
N VAL A 72 4.11 -13.78 4.62
CA VAL A 72 3.11 -14.87 4.61
C VAL A 72 3.80 -16.21 4.36
N LEU A 73 4.67 -16.29 3.34
CA LEU A 73 5.42 -17.50 3.02
C LEU A 73 6.29 -17.98 4.19
N ALA A 74 6.93 -17.05 4.91
CA ALA A 74 7.71 -17.38 6.11
C ALA A 74 6.84 -18.04 7.20
N ARG A 75 5.60 -17.59 7.40
CA ARG A 75 4.65 -18.18 8.35
C ARG A 75 4.08 -19.51 7.87
N VAL A 76 3.76 -19.60 6.57
CA VAL A 76 3.24 -20.80 5.92
C VAL A 76 4.22 -21.96 6.02
N ASN A 77 5.52 -21.71 5.81
CA ASN A 77 6.58 -22.72 5.92
C ASN A 77 6.72 -23.35 7.31
N GLN A 78 6.11 -22.75 8.34
CA GLN A 78 6.09 -23.29 9.71
C GLN A 78 4.90 -24.21 9.99
N GLN A 79 3.99 -24.37 9.03
CA GLN A 79 2.76 -25.17 9.18
C GLN A 79 2.85 -26.44 8.33
N ALA A 80 2.36 -27.56 8.87
CA ALA A 80 2.36 -28.84 8.16
C ALA A 80 1.32 -28.91 7.02
N VAL A 81 0.19 -28.22 7.19
CA VAL A 81 -0.92 -28.15 6.23
C VAL A 81 -1.43 -26.72 6.20
N VAL A 82 -1.70 -26.20 5.00
CA VAL A 82 -2.24 -24.84 4.79
C VAL A 82 -3.43 -24.91 3.83
N LEU A 83 -4.49 -24.19 4.17
CA LEU A 83 -5.64 -23.97 3.29
C LEU A 83 -5.48 -22.65 2.55
N ALA A 84 -5.28 -22.70 1.24
CA ALA A 84 -5.19 -21.53 0.38
C ALA A 84 -6.54 -21.26 -0.29
N ILE A 85 -7.33 -20.35 0.29
CA ILE A 85 -8.61 -19.93 -0.27
C ILE A 85 -8.35 -18.87 -1.34
N GLN A 86 -8.97 -19.04 -2.52
CA GLN A 86 -8.95 -18.05 -3.59
C GLN A 86 -10.37 -17.60 -3.91
N ASP A 87 -10.54 -16.29 -4.05
CA ASP A 87 -11.76 -15.64 -4.52
C ASP A 87 -11.36 -14.42 -5.38
N THR A 88 -12.29 -13.90 -6.18
CA THR A 88 -12.07 -12.67 -6.96
C THR A 88 -13.06 -11.60 -6.52
N THR A 89 -12.56 -10.42 -6.19
CA THR A 89 -13.37 -9.28 -5.75
C THR A 89 -13.01 -8.05 -6.56
N ASP A 90 -14.03 -7.33 -7.02
CA ASP A 90 -13.88 -6.05 -7.71
C ASP A 90 -14.05 -4.88 -6.73
N LEU A 91 -13.30 -3.80 -6.95
CA LEU A 91 -13.42 -2.56 -6.19
C LEU A 91 -14.03 -1.46 -7.07
N ASP A 92 -15.21 -0.97 -6.69
CA ASP A 92 -15.93 0.08 -7.42
C ASP A 92 -15.63 1.48 -6.83
N PHE A 93 -15.11 2.37 -7.67
CA PHE A 93 -14.77 3.75 -7.33
C PHE A 93 -15.58 4.79 -8.11
N THR A 94 -16.66 4.38 -8.80
CA THR A 94 -17.46 5.26 -9.68
C THR A 94 -18.08 6.48 -9.01
N SER A 95 -18.32 6.41 -7.70
CA SER A 95 -18.89 7.51 -6.91
C SER A 95 -17.86 8.57 -6.50
N LEU A 96 -16.56 8.29 -6.65
CA LEU A 96 -15.50 9.27 -6.43
C LEU A 96 -15.41 10.17 -7.67
N ASN A 97 -15.98 11.37 -7.58
CA ASN A 97 -15.97 12.36 -8.66
C ASN A 97 -14.54 12.56 -9.20
N SER A 98 -14.26 11.92 -10.33
CA SER A 98 -13.07 12.16 -11.13
C SER A 98 -13.55 12.84 -12.40
N ASN A 99 -13.04 14.04 -12.65
CA ASN A 99 -13.33 14.83 -13.86
C ASN A 99 -12.67 14.21 -15.11
N ALA A 100 -12.41 12.90 -15.08
CA ALA A 100 -11.88 12.13 -16.20
C ALA A 100 -13.05 11.39 -16.86
N PRO A 101 -13.18 11.40 -18.20
CA PRO A 101 -14.24 10.67 -18.87
C PRO A 101 -14.05 9.17 -18.63
N LEU A 102 -14.88 8.61 -17.73
CA LEU A 102 -15.04 7.18 -17.46
C LEU A 102 -15.77 6.51 -18.63
N ASN A 103 -15.18 6.59 -19.82
CA ASN A 103 -15.57 5.74 -20.92
C ASN A 103 -14.87 4.39 -20.77
N TRP A 104 -15.55 3.46 -20.10
CA TRP A 104 -15.10 2.07 -19.88
C TRP A 104 -14.78 1.32 -21.18
N SER A 105 -15.35 1.73 -22.32
CA SER A 105 -15.07 1.13 -23.63
C SER A 105 -13.77 1.60 -24.29
N ALA A 106 -13.09 2.62 -23.73
CA ALA A 106 -11.89 3.22 -24.32
C ALA A 106 -10.56 2.73 -23.72
N ILE A 107 -10.60 1.84 -22.73
CA ILE A 107 -9.39 1.30 -22.09
C ILE A 107 -9.27 -0.18 -22.45
N PRO A 108 -8.30 -0.59 -23.29
CA PRO A 108 -7.94 -1.99 -23.41
C PRO A 108 -7.45 -2.44 -22.02
N ASN A 109 -8.14 -3.40 -21.41
CA ASN A 109 -7.86 -4.00 -20.09
C ASN A 109 -8.34 -3.20 -18.85
N ALA A 110 -9.49 -2.51 -18.92
CA ALA A 110 -10.09 -1.81 -17.76
C ALA A 110 -10.73 -2.70 -16.68
N LEU A 111 -10.74 -4.03 -16.85
CA LEU A 111 -10.96 -4.96 -15.76
C LEU A 111 -9.64 -5.14 -15.02
N LEU A 112 -9.28 -4.15 -14.20
CA LEU A 112 -8.27 -4.36 -13.17
C LEU A 112 -8.96 -5.16 -12.04
N ALA A 113 -9.24 -6.43 -12.33
CA ALA A 113 -9.43 -7.43 -11.31
C ALA A 113 -8.18 -7.34 -10.43
N VAL A 114 -8.33 -6.88 -9.19
CA VAL A 114 -7.26 -7.00 -8.22
C VAL A 114 -7.17 -8.49 -7.89
N ARG A 115 -6.45 -9.22 -8.73
CA ARG A 115 -5.95 -10.57 -8.42
C ARG A 115 -4.94 -10.42 -7.29
N LEU A 116 -5.40 -10.52 -6.05
CA LEU A 116 -4.50 -10.68 -4.89
C LEU A 116 -3.81 -12.05 -4.95
#